data_AF-A0A430FCB5-F1
#
_entry.id   AF-A0A430FCB5-F1
#
_cell.length_a   1.000
_cell.length_b   1.000
_cell.length_c   1.000
_cell.angle_alpha   90.00
_cell.angle_beta   90.00
_cell.angle_gamma   90.00
#
_symmetry.space_group_name_H-M   'P 1'
#
loop_
_entity.id
_entity.type
_entity.pdbx_description
1 polymer ?
#
loop_
_entity_poly.entity_id
_entity_poly.type
_entity_poly.pdbx_seq_one_letter_code
_entity_poly.pdbx_strand_id
1 'polypeptide(L)'
;MSQQTQGETPDESQGKTRGFTASQRQLLESLDAVSHVDARGNIHYTKEFSKHAIEEYSRGKGPKQIFAEAGFPLEIMGYKRIERAMYRWRHAYDTPICAPRKNMFI
;
A
#
# COMPACT_ATOMS: atom_id res chain seq x y z
N MET A 1 -37.05 -20.07 -18.74
CA MET A 1 -35.61 -20.18 -18.47
C MET A 1 -34.88 -19.19 -19.36
N SER A 2 -34.40 -18.10 -18.77
CA SER A 2 -33.21 -17.36 -19.21
C SER A 2 -32.94 -16.38 -18.08
N GLN A 3 -32.02 -16.77 -17.21
CA GLN A 3 -31.64 -15.98 -16.07
C GLN A 3 -30.99 -14.69 -16.57
N GLN A 4 -31.46 -13.59 -16.01
CA GLN A 4 -30.94 -12.26 -16.15
C GLN A 4 -29.55 -12.22 -15.50
N THR A 5 -28.47 -12.25 -16.30
CA THR A 5 -27.12 -11.96 -15.81
C THR A 5 -26.88 -10.46 -15.95
N GLN A 6 -27.27 -9.71 -14.92
CA GLN A 6 -26.71 -8.40 -14.66
C GLN A 6 -25.25 -8.60 -14.27
N GLY A 7 -24.35 -8.48 -15.25
CA GLY A 7 -22.96 -8.14 -14.96
C GLY A 7 -22.95 -6.67 -14.58
N GLU A 8 -23.24 -6.35 -13.32
CA GLU A 8 -23.01 -5.02 -12.78
C GLU A 8 -21.53 -4.69 -12.94
N THR A 9 -21.25 -3.75 -13.84
CA THR A 9 -20.06 -2.93 -13.86
C THR A 9 -20.02 -2.11 -12.56
N PRO A 10 -18.99 -2.21 -11.71
CA PRO A 10 -18.65 -1.11 -10.80
C PRO A 10 -17.76 -0.16 -11.62
N ASP A 11 -18.40 0.83 -12.24
CA ASP A 11 -18.42 2.21 -11.72
C ASP A 11 -17.06 2.89 -11.88
N GLU A 12 -17.02 3.63 -12.97
CA GLU A 12 -16.07 4.64 -13.36
C GLU A 12 -15.66 5.56 -12.20
N SER A 13 -14.42 6.03 -12.27
CA SER A 13 -13.95 7.24 -11.60
C SER A 13 -13.90 7.18 -10.06
N GLN A 14 -12.80 6.61 -9.55
CA GLN A 14 -12.46 6.68 -8.12
C GLN A 14 -12.18 8.13 -7.70
N GLY A 15 -13.25 8.85 -7.38
CA GLY A 15 -13.23 10.11 -6.68
C GLY A 15 -12.49 9.95 -5.35
N LYS A 16 -11.63 10.92 -5.05
CA LYS A 16 -10.67 10.95 -3.93
C LYS A 16 -11.34 10.80 -2.56
N THR A 17 -11.67 9.57 -2.17
CA THR A 17 -12.14 9.20 -0.84
C THR A 17 -10.95 8.78 0.03
N ARG A 18 -11.02 9.11 1.33
CA ARG A 18 -9.88 8.94 2.26
C ARG A 18 -9.61 7.48 2.67
N GLY A 19 -10.44 6.51 2.27
CA GLY A 19 -10.36 5.11 2.68
C GLY A 19 -10.55 4.12 1.53
N PHE A 20 -10.24 2.85 1.77
CA PHE A 20 -10.40 1.76 0.82
C PHE A 20 -11.79 1.11 0.95
N THR A 21 -12.41 0.74 -0.17
CA THR A 21 -13.63 -0.06 -0.16
C THR A 21 -13.36 -1.48 0.36
N ALA A 22 -14.39 -2.22 0.77
CA ALA A 22 -14.22 -3.60 1.25
C ALA A 22 -13.54 -4.49 0.20
N SER A 23 -13.92 -4.36 -1.08
CA SER A 23 -13.31 -5.10 -2.18
C SER A 23 -11.84 -4.72 -2.40
N GLN A 24 -11.49 -3.42 -2.29
CA GLN A 24 -10.11 -2.97 -2.38
C GLN A 24 -9.26 -3.49 -1.22
N ARG A 25 -9.82 -3.55 0.00
CA ARG A 25 -9.11 -4.13 1.15
C ARG A 25 -8.84 -5.60 0.94
N GLN A 26 -9.83 -6.38 0.52
CA GLN A 26 -9.66 -7.80 0.24
C GLN A 26 -8.64 -8.07 -0.87
N LEU A 27 -8.58 -7.22 -1.89
CA LEU A 27 -7.56 -7.28 -2.94
C LEU A 27 -6.16 -6.99 -2.40
N LEU A 28 -6.02 -6.03 -1.48
CA LEU A 28 -4.72 -5.71 -0.88
C LEU A 28 -4.29 -6.78 0.12
N GLU A 29 -5.22 -7.35 0.87
CA GLU A 29 -4.97 -8.41 1.86
C GLU A 29 -4.67 -9.77 1.25
N SER A 30 -5.00 -10.00 -0.02
CA SER A 30 -4.60 -11.22 -0.72
C SER A 30 -3.11 -11.26 -1.07
N LEU A 31 -2.40 -10.12 -0.97
CA LEU A 31 -0.97 -10.02 -1.24
C LEU A 31 -0.17 -10.38 0.01
N ASP A 32 0.84 -11.25 -0.15
CA ASP A 32 1.76 -11.65 0.93
C ASP A 32 2.57 -10.46 1.52
N ALA A 33 2.66 -9.37 0.76
CA ALA A 33 3.28 -8.13 1.20
C ALA A 33 2.47 -7.36 2.26
N VAL A 34 1.17 -7.64 2.41
CA VAL A 34 0.24 -6.96 3.31
C VAL A 34 -0.18 -7.90 4.42
N SER A 35 -0.03 -7.43 5.66
CA SER A 35 -0.52 -8.15 6.84
C SER A 35 -2.00 -7.91 7.08
N HIS A 36 -2.46 -6.65 7.01
CA HIS A 36 -3.86 -6.28 7.22
C HIS A 36 -4.14 -4.86 6.74
N VAL A 37 -5.38 -4.57 6.32
CA VAL A 37 -5.81 -3.20 5.99
C VAL A 37 -6.92 -2.73 6.92
N ASP A 38 -6.62 -1.68 7.68
CA ASP A 38 -7.57 -1.05 8.59
C ASP A 38 -8.75 -0.42 7.83
N ALA A 39 -9.94 -0.42 8.44
CA ALA A 39 -11.14 0.21 7.91
C ALA A 39 -10.96 1.72 7.70
N ARG A 40 -10.02 2.35 8.41
CA ARG A 40 -9.64 3.76 8.24
C ARG A 40 -8.74 4.03 7.03
N GLY A 41 -8.26 3.00 6.33
CA GLY A 41 -7.39 3.13 5.17
C GLY A 41 -5.89 3.04 5.48
N ASN A 42 -5.50 2.47 6.62
CA ASN A 42 -4.10 2.20 6.95
C ASN A 42 -3.70 0.81 6.46
N ILE A 43 -2.63 0.72 5.68
CA ILE A 43 -2.08 -0.56 5.22
C ILE A 43 -0.95 -0.97 6.16
N HIS A 44 -1.08 -2.15 6.75
CA HIS A 44 -0.05 -2.78 7.56
C HIS A 44 0.74 -3.73 6.67
N TYR A 45 1.99 -3.40 6.42
CA TYR A 45 2.89 -4.23 5.62
C TYR A 45 3.57 -5.28 6.49
N THR A 46 3.92 -6.40 5.88
CA THR A 46 4.74 -7.41 6.55
C THR A 46 6.16 -6.87 6.78
N LYS A 47 6.81 -7.37 7.84
CA LYS A 47 8.19 -7.00 8.15
C LYS A 47 9.14 -7.46 7.04
N GLU A 48 8.87 -8.62 6.47
CA GLU A 48 9.62 -9.20 5.36
C GLU A 48 9.55 -8.32 4.11
N PHE A 49 8.34 -7.89 3.73
CA PHE A 49 8.17 -6.97 2.62
C PHE A 49 8.89 -5.63 2.84
N SER A 50 8.76 -5.05 4.04
CA SER A 50 9.43 -3.79 4.37
C SER A 50 10.96 -3.89 4.22
N LYS A 51 11.54 -5.03 4.62
CA LYS A 51 12.97 -5.31 4.48
C LYS A 51 13.37 -5.50 3.01
N HIS A 52 12.63 -6.33 2.29
CA HIS A 52 12.85 -6.58 0.87
C HIS A 52 12.76 -5.27 0.06
N ALA A 53 11.77 -4.42 0.36
CA ALA A 53 11.61 -3.13 -0.31
C ALA A 53 12.80 -2.20 -0.07
N ILE A 54 13.39 -2.17 1.13
CA ILE A 54 14.59 -1.36 1.38
C ILE A 54 15.81 -1.92 0.63
N GLU A 55 15.96 -3.24 0.60
CA GLU A 55 17.04 -3.90 -0.14
C GLU A 55 16.98 -3.57 -1.63
N GLU A 56 15.82 -3.77 -2.27
CA GLU A 56 15.61 -3.44 -3.67
C GLU A 56 15.79 -1.94 -3.95
N TYR A 57 15.37 -1.08 -3.02
CA TYR A 57 15.62 0.36 -3.12
C TYR A 57 17.12 0.69 -3.06
N SER A 58 17.89 -0.01 -2.21
CA SER A 58 19.35 0.11 -2.17
C SER A 58 20.03 -0.40 -3.44
N ARG A 59 19.39 -1.32 -4.18
CA ARG A 59 19.84 -1.79 -5.51
C ARG A 59 19.55 -0.76 -6.62
N GLY A 60 18.87 0.34 -6.29
CA GLY A 60 18.54 1.41 -7.23
C GLY A 60 17.16 1.29 -7.87
N LYS A 61 16.31 0.33 -7.45
CA LYS A 61 14.93 0.27 -7.94
C LYS A 61 14.11 1.42 -7.38
N GLY A 62 13.23 1.96 -8.22
CA GLY A 62 12.29 2.98 -7.81
C GLY A 62 11.21 2.40 -6.88
N PRO A 63 10.69 3.20 -5.92
CA PRO A 63 9.64 2.73 -5.01
C PRO A 63 8.37 2.31 -5.75
N LYS A 64 8.05 2.92 -6.90
CA LYS A 64 6.94 2.48 -7.75
C LYS A 64 7.13 1.06 -8.29
N GLN A 65 8.35 0.73 -8.71
CA GLN A 65 8.67 -0.55 -9.33
C GLN A 65 8.56 -1.68 -8.31
N ILE A 66 9.12 -1.48 -7.11
CA ILE A 66 9.07 -2.46 -6.02
C ILE A 66 7.61 -2.84 -5.69
N PHE A 67 6.73 -1.84 -5.61
CA PHE A 67 5.32 -2.08 -5.32
C PHE A 67 4.57 -2.64 -6.52
N ALA A 68 4.93 -2.27 -7.74
CA ALA A 68 4.35 -2.86 -8.95
C ALA A 68 4.74 -4.35 -9.11
N GLU A 69 5.99 -4.70 -8.82
CA GLU A 69 6.50 -6.08 -8.82
C GLU A 69 5.81 -6.93 -7.74
N ALA A 70 5.51 -6.34 -6.59
CA ALA A 70 4.73 -6.97 -5.53
C ALA A 70 3.22 -7.05 -5.82
N GLY A 71 2.77 -6.60 -7.00
CA GLY A 71 1.37 -6.71 -7.43
C GLY A 71 0.44 -5.64 -6.86
N PHE A 72 0.97 -4.56 -6.29
CA PHE A 72 0.13 -3.48 -5.77
C PHE A 72 -0.43 -2.61 -6.90
N PRO A 73 -1.76 -2.36 -6.91
CA PRO A 73 -2.36 -1.40 -7.83
C PRO A 73 -1.93 0.03 -7.44
N LEU A 74 -1.00 0.60 -8.21
CA LEU A 74 -0.43 1.94 -7.97
C LEU A 74 -1.50 3.05 -7.99
N GLU A 75 -2.58 2.88 -8.76
CA GLU A 75 -3.71 3.81 -8.79
C GLU A 75 -4.49 3.83 -7.47
N ILE A 76 -4.78 2.66 -6.90
CA ILE A 76 -5.57 2.52 -5.66
C ILE A 76 -4.74 3.04 -4.47
N MET A 77 -3.47 2.65 -4.41
CA MET A 77 -2.55 3.09 -3.36
C MET A 77 -2.22 4.57 -3.46
N GLY A 78 -1.98 5.06 -4.67
CA GLY A 78 -1.52 6.42 -4.91
C GLY A 78 -0.04 6.59 -4.58
N TYR A 79 0.66 7.28 -5.47
CA TYR A 79 2.12 7.44 -5.40
C TYR A 79 2.64 7.99 -4.06
N LYS A 80 1.95 8.97 -3.48
CA LYS A 80 2.35 9.61 -2.22
C LYS A 80 2.37 8.64 -1.03
N ARG A 81 1.49 7.63 -1.00
CA ARG A 81 1.49 6.64 0.10
C ARG A 81 2.73 5.75 0.03
N ILE A 82 3.12 5.36 -1.18
CA ILE A 82 4.31 4.57 -1.45
C ILE A 82 5.57 5.34 -1.02
N GLU A 83 5.71 6.60 -1.46
CA GLU A 83 6.83 7.46 -1.04
C GLU A 83 6.93 7.59 0.48
N ARG A 84 5.80 7.86 1.15
CA ARG A 84 5.75 7.99 2.62
C ARG A 84 6.07 6.68 3.33
N ALA A 85 5.61 5.53 2.81
CA ALA A 85 5.94 4.22 3.39
C ALA A 85 7.45 3.95 3.32
N MET A 86 8.06 4.16 2.15
CA MET A 86 9.49 3.98 1.95
C MET A 86 10.32 4.92 2.82
N TYR A 87 9.92 6.20 2.91
CA TYR A 87 10.55 7.15 3.82
C TYR A 87 10.49 6.66 5.26
N ARG A 88 9.31 6.24 5.74
CA ARG A 88 9.14 5.72 7.11
C ARG A 88 10.04 4.51 7.38
N TRP A 89 10.14 3.58 6.44
CA TRP A 89 11.00 2.41 6.60
C TRP A 89 12.46 2.81 6.62
N ARG A 90 12.93 3.63 5.68
CA ARG A 90 14.32 4.11 5.69
C ARG A 90 14.69 4.78 7.01
N HIS A 91 13.81 5.67 7.50
CA HIS A 91 14.02 6.34 8.78
C HIS A 91 13.99 5.38 9.97
N ALA A 92 13.13 4.36 9.96
CA ALA A 92 13.10 3.36 11.01
C ALA A 92 14.38 2.50 11.08
N TYR A 93 15.09 2.32 9.97
CA TYR A 93 16.38 1.63 9.93
C TYR A 93 17.54 2.53 10.34
N ASP A 94 17.50 3.80 9.98
CA ASP A 94 18.58 4.77 10.26
C ASP A 94 18.52 5.32 11.70
N THR A 95 17.32 5.38 12.29
CA THR A 95 17.13 5.98 13.61
C THR A 95 17.26 4.89 14.70
N PRO A 96 18.25 4.97 15.61
CA PRO A 96 18.24 4.13 16.79
C PRO A 96 16.97 4.40 17.59
N ILE A 97 16.43 3.33 18.17
CA ILE A 97 15.09 3.16 18.76
C ILE A 97 14.70 4.20 19.86
N CYS A 98 15.54 5.19 20.14
CA CYS A 98 15.40 6.17 21.21
C CYS A 98 15.18 7.64 20.76
N ALA A 99 15.14 7.96 19.46
CA ALA A 99 14.84 9.33 19.03
C ALA A 99 13.32 9.57 18.90
N PRO A 100 12.77 10.66 19.47
CA PRO A 100 11.35 10.96 19.36
C PRO A 100 10.99 11.20 17.89
N ARG A 101 10.01 10.44 17.38
CA ARG A 101 9.44 10.62 16.04
C ARG A 101 8.72 11.97 15.98
N LYS A 102 9.45 13.05 15.66
CA LYS A 102 8.86 14.37 15.41
C LYS A 102 7.90 14.27 14.22
N ASN A 103 6.63 14.51 14.51
CA ASN A 103 5.50 14.78 13.60
C ASN A 103 5.74 14.58 12.11
N MET A 104 5.08 13.58 11.53
CA MET A 104 4.98 13.41 10.08
C MET A 104 3.54 13.14 9.66
N PHE A 105 2.63 14.01 10.10
CA PHE A 105 1.28 14.16 9.55
C PHE A 105 1.21 15.49 8.80
N ILE A 106 1.45 15.44 7.48
CA ILE A 106 0.88 16.34 6.46
C ILE A 106 0.63 15.45 5.26
#